data_AF-A0A2E3VW29-F1
#
_entry.id   AF-A0A2E3VW29-F1
#
_cell.length_a   1.000
_cell.length_b   1.000
_cell.length_c   1.000
_cell.angle_alpha   90.00
_cell.angle_beta   90.00
_cell.angle_gamma   90.00
#
_symmetry.space_group_name_H-M   'P 1'
#
loop_
_entity.id
_entity.type
_entity.pdbx_description
1 polymer ?
#
loop_
_entity_poly.entity_id
_entity_poly.type
_entity_poly.pdbx_seq_one_letter_code
_entity_poly.pdbx_strand_id
1 'polypeptide(L)'
;MKNTIKTSLALVSLFIFVSCGGSKPMVEDVKVKPRLVDNELHVTMTADLGIGALTLPNVTLPITKDGDNIGHVKMVSGIDAKNTLEVDLNVYSVRTAQPEISALPNGDALPLIGQNDVIVVPVSSKITVYIAISDGHAALGVSVPFKTLDKVGEKVGQASLFPMFNMNNVVGAAGLYTSKTAGKNGFGLFADVSSVLNNDMFKAVGLRGDIQAEQHLDYSSIAPARRTERKINRELIKLNRRRAQLKLR
;
A
#
# COMPACT_ATOMS: atom_id res chain seq x y z
N MET A 1 57.81 -41.80 8.84
CA MET A 1 56.67 -41.07 9.46
C MET A 1 56.11 -40.08 8.43
N LYS A 2 54.79 -39.87 8.50
CA LYS A 2 53.88 -39.28 7.52
C LYS A 2 54.25 -37.87 7.04
N ASN A 3 53.90 -37.53 5.79
CA ASN A 3 53.22 -36.28 5.45
C ASN A 3 52.71 -36.31 4.00
N THR A 4 51.53 -36.92 3.85
CA THR A 4 50.63 -36.72 2.71
C THR A 4 49.72 -35.51 2.99
N ILE A 5 49.17 -34.94 1.91
CA ILE A 5 48.07 -33.95 1.89
C ILE A 5 48.55 -32.47 1.93
N LYS A 6 49.13 -32.04 0.81
CA LYS A 6 49.05 -30.65 0.34
C LYS A 6 48.24 -30.65 -0.95
N THR A 7 46.96 -30.32 -0.90
CA THR A 7 46.15 -29.74 -2.00
C THR A 7 44.68 -29.74 -1.61
N SER A 8 43.95 -28.74 -2.10
CA SER A 8 42.48 -28.58 -2.01
C SER A 8 41.92 -28.09 -0.67
N LEU A 9 42.16 -26.82 -0.36
CA LEU A 9 41.26 -26.06 0.52
C LEU A 9 41.15 -24.59 0.06
N ALA A 10 40.78 -24.36 -1.21
CA ALA A 10 40.61 -23.00 -1.73
C ALA A 10 39.54 -22.91 -2.85
N LEU A 11 38.48 -23.72 -2.79
CA LEU A 11 37.42 -23.71 -3.81
C LEU A 11 36.00 -23.89 -3.24
N VAL A 12 35.73 -23.40 -2.03
CA VAL A 12 34.39 -23.51 -1.40
C VAL A 12 33.77 -22.15 -1.05
N SER A 13 34.45 -21.03 -1.32
CA SER A 13 33.99 -19.68 -0.91
C SER A 13 33.14 -18.92 -1.94
N LEU A 14 32.57 -19.57 -2.96
CA LEU A 14 31.86 -18.90 -4.07
C LEU A 14 30.33 -19.09 -4.11
N PHE A 15 29.70 -19.64 -3.06
CA PHE A 15 28.27 -19.98 -3.06
C PHE A 15 27.41 -19.38 -1.94
N ILE A 16 27.67 -18.15 -1.47
CA ILE A 16 26.81 -17.52 -0.42
C ILE A 16 26.15 -16.19 -0.84
N PHE A 17 25.98 -15.94 -2.15
CA PHE A 17 25.05 -14.90 -2.59
C PHE A 17 23.98 -15.47 -3.53
N VAL A 18 23.31 -16.54 -3.10
CA VAL A 18 21.95 -16.81 -3.57
C VAL A 18 21.07 -15.76 -2.90
N SER A 19 21.04 -14.56 -3.49
CA SER A 19 20.11 -13.51 -3.11
C SER A 19 18.70 -14.11 -3.15
N CYS A 20 18.10 -14.22 -1.97
CA CYS A 20 16.76 -14.70 -1.75
C CYS A 20 15.81 -14.02 -2.76
N GLY A 21 15.17 -14.82 -3.62
CA GLY A 21 14.33 -14.36 -4.72
C GLY A 21 12.98 -13.78 -4.28
N GLY A 22 12.97 -12.96 -3.23
CA GLY A 22 11.79 -12.23 -2.77
C GLY A 22 11.42 -11.11 -3.73
N SER A 23 10.13 -10.84 -3.86
CA SER A 23 9.62 -9.70 -4.61
C SER A 23 10.09 -8.40 -3.91
N LYS A 24 10.79 -7.53 -4.65
CA LYS A 24 11.18 -6.21 -4.13
C LYS A 24 9.91 -5.41 -3.78
N PRO A 25 9.81 -4.81 -2.58
CA PRO A 25 8.70 -3.93 -2.24
C PRO A 25 8.53 -2.81 -3.27
N MET A 26 7.28 -2.43 -3.56
CA MET A 26 6.97 -1.33 -4.49
C MET A 26 7.04 0.06 -3.83
N VAL A 27 7.70 0.13 -2.67
CA VAL A 27 7.92 1.34 -1.85
C VAL A 27 9.41 1.42 -1.56
N GLU A 28 9.96 2.62 -1.60
CA GLU A 28 11.36 2.93 -1.29
C GLU A 28 11.50 3.73 0.01
N ASP A 29 10.47 4.50 0.37
CA ASP A 29 10.39 5.23 1.63
C ASP A 29 8.92 5.39 2.02
N VAL A 30 8.61 5.37 3.31
CA VAL A 30 7.28 5.72 3.83
C VAL A 30 7.39 6.50 5.13
N LYS A 31 6.57 7.53 5.27
CA LYS A 31 6.50 8.38 6.46
C LYS A 31 5.06 8.57 6.84
N VAL A 32 4.75 8.37 8.12
CA VAL A 32 3.44 8.68 8.68
C VAL A 32 3.64 9.75 9.74
N LYS A 33 2.91 10.85 9.63
CA LYS A 33 2.99 12.00 10.52
C LYS A 33 1.59 12.33 11.03
N PRO A 34 1.31 12.02 12.29
CA PRO A 34 0.09 12.48 12.90
C PRO A 34 0.31 13.89 13.46
N ARG A 35 -0.73 14.73 13.38
CA ARG A 35 -0.68 16.15 13.74
C ARG A 35 -2.06 16.59 14.22
N LEU A 36 -2.09 17.42 15.27
CA LEU A 36 -3.32 18.04 15.74
C LEU A 36 -3.47 19.40 15.07
N VAL A 37 -4.60 19.61 14.38
CA VAL A 37 -4.98 20.88 13.76
C VAL A 37 -6.32 21.26 14.38
N ASP A 38 -6.40 22.40 15.05
CA ASP A 38 -7.62 22.84 15.74
C ASP A 38 -8.20 21.78 16.70
N ASN A 39 -7.30 21.04 17.37
CA ASN A 39 -7.61 19.92 18.26
C ASN A 39 -8.23 18.68 17.59
N GLU A 40 -8.17 18.60 16.26
CA GLU A 40 -8.60 17.46 15.46
C GLU A 40 -7.39 16.66 14.94
N LEU A 41 -7.50 15.33 14.95
CA LEU A 41 -6.43 14.46 14.50
C LEU A 41 -6.36 14.40 12.98
N HIS A 42 -5.27 14.92 12.43
CA HIS A 42 -4.86 14.71 11.05
C HIS A 42 -3.73 13.69 10.97
N VAL A 43 -3.81 12.78 10.01
CA VAL A 43 -2.76 11.80 9.71
C VAL A 43 -2.33 11.98 8.25
N THR A 44 -1.04 12.27 8.05
CA THR A 44 -0.43 12.34 6.72
C THR A 44 0.45 11.11 6.51
N MET A 45 0.13 10.29 5.51
CA MET A 45 0.97 9.18 5.05
C MET A 45 1.56 9.55 3.68
N THR A 46 2.88 9.59 3.59
CA THR A 46 3.62 9.86 2.35
C THR A 46 4.50 8.66 2.02
N ALA A 47 4.41 8.14 0.80
CA ALA A 47 5.25 7.06 0.31
C ALA A 47 5.93 7.41 -1.01
N ASP A 48 7.23 7.11 -1.08
CA ASP A 48 7.98 7.11 -2.32
C ASP A 48 7.89 5.72 -2.97
N LEU A 49 7.29 5.64 -4.15
CA LEU A 49 6.96 4.39 -4.82
C LEU A 49 8.11 3.92 -5.72
N GLY A 50 8.57 2.68 -5.48
CA GLY A 50 9.57 1.96 -6.26
C GLY A 50 8.99 1.27 -7.50
N ILE A 51 8.23 1.99 -8.32
CA ILE A 51 7.50 1.43 -9.49
C ILE A 51 8.31 1.44 -10.79
N GLY A 52 9.63 1.63 -10.70
CA GLY A 52 10.55 1.65 -11.84
C GLY A 52 10.47 2.95 -12.62
N ALA A 53 10.40 2.86 -13.94
CA ALA A 53 10.35 4.01 -14.86
C ALA A 53 8.91 4.45 -15.19
N LEU A 54 7.90 3.91 -14.50
CA LEU A 54 6.54 4.42 -14.56
C LEU A 54 6.47 5.79 -13.90
N THR A 55 5.54 6.64 -14.35
CA THR A 55 5.28 7.93 -13.72
C THR A 55 3.82 8.05 -13.29
N LEU A 56 3.59 8.48 -12.06
CA LEU A 56 2.30 8.91 -11.56
C LEU A 56 1.82 10.20 -12.24
N PRO A 57 0.50 10.44 -12.31
CA PRO A 57 -0.03 11.73 -12.70
C PRO A 57 0.25 12.76 -11.60
N ASN A 58 0.49 14.02 -11.98
CA ASN A 58 0.65 15.14 -11.05
C ASN A 58 -0.73 15.71 -10.71
N VAL A 59 -1.32 15.28 -9.60
CA VAL A 59 -2.68 15.64 -9.23
C VAL A 59 -2.86 15.64 -7.70
N THR A 60 -3.69 16.56 -7.22
CA THR A 60 -4.18 16.57 -5.84
C THR A 60 -5.70 16.47 -5.90
N LEU A 61 -6.27 15.47 -5.24
CA LEU A 61 -7.70 15.20 -5.19
C LEU A 61 -8.18 15.44 -3.76
N PRO A 62 -9.17 16.32 -3.54
CA PRO A 62 -9.69 16.56 -2.20
C PRO A 62 -10.46 15.34 -1.71
N ILE A 63 -10.37 15.07 -0.41
CA ILE A 63 -11.23 14.11 0.30
C ILE A 63 -12.34 14.94 0.92
N THR A 64 -13.58 14.71 0.51
CA THR A 64 -14.74 15.46 1.03
C THR A 64 -15.71 14.54 1.76
N LYS A 65 -16.21 14.98 2.91
CA LYS A 65 -17.30 14.31 3.63
C LYS A 65 -18.36 15.35 3.97
N ASP A 66 -19.61 15.06 3.63
CA ASP A 66 -20.76 15.94 3.89
C ASP A 66 -20.61 17.39 3.37
N GLY A 67 -19.79 17.57 2.31
CA GLY A 67 -19.48 18.87 1.71
C GLY A 67 -18.20 19.53 2.24
N ASP A 68 -17.68 19.07 3.37
CA ASP A 68 -16.46 19.60 3.99
C ASP A 68 -15.21 18.91 3.44
N ASN A 69 -14.14 19.67 3.26
CA ASN A 69 -12.83 19.14 2.90
C ASN A 69 -12.13 18.59 4.14
N ILE A 70 -11.89 17.29 4.16
CA ILE A 70 -11.27 16.56 5.27
C ILE A 70 -9.87 16.05 4.93
N GLY A 71 -9.27 16.49 3.82
CA GLY A 71 -7.90 16.11 3.43
C GLY A 71 -7.70 15.99 1.93
N HIS A 72 -6.67 15.25 1.51
CA HIS A 72 -6.38 15.03 0.09
C HIS A 72 -5.62 13.73 -0.18
N VAL A 73 -5.77 13.21 -1.39
CA VAL A 73 -4.85 12.25 -2.00
C VAL A 73 -4.05 12.99 -3.07
N LYS A 74 -2.74 12.98 -2.94
CA LYS A 74 -1.82 13.66 -3.85
C LYS A 74 -0.86 12.65 -4.48
N MET A 75 -0.70 12.76 -5.79
CA MET A 75 0.25 11.98 -6.57
C MET A 75 1.15 12.95 -7.32
N VAL A 76 2.46 12.68 -7.27
CA VAL A 76 3.46 13.49 -7.96
C VAL A 76 4.54 12.59 -8.55
N SER A 77 4.96 12.89 -9.76
CA SER A 77 6.21 12.43 -10.35
C SER A 77 7.18 13.60 -10.44
N GLY A 78 8.27 13.52 -9.68
CA GLY A 78 9.35 14.50 -9.72
C GLY A 78 10.34 14.28 -10.88
N ILE A 79 11.40 15.08 -10.87
CA ILE A 79 12.60 14.86 -11.69
C ILE A 79 13.18 13.49 -11.30
N ASP A 80 13.74 12.76 -12.27
CA ASP A 80 14.24 11.37 -12.13
C ASP A 80 13.19 10.28 -11.88
N ALA A 81 11.92 10.53 -12.23
CA ALA A 81 10.83 9.57 -12.08
C ALA A 81 10.61 9.10 -10.63
N LYS A 82 10.98 9.93 -9.65
CA LYS A 82 10.61 9.70 -8.26
C LYS A 82 9.11 9.91 -8.10
N ASN A 83 8.40 8.84 -7.79
CA ASN A 83 6.95 8.81 -7.65
C ASN A 83 6.59 8.94 -6.17
N THR A 84 5.77 9.92 -5.81
CA THR A 84 5.30 10.10 -4.44
C THR A 84 3.77 10.02 -4.41
N LEU A 85 3.25 9.19 -3.51
CA LEU A 85 1.83 9.11 -3.15
C LEU A 85 1.66 9.61 -1.72
N GLU A 86 0.78 10.57 -1.52
CA GLU A 86 0.48 11.16 -0.22
C GLU A 86 -1.03 11.09 0.05
N VAL A 87 -1.38 10.72 1.27
CA VAL A 87 -2.74 10.75 1.82
C VAL A 87 -2.67 11.62 3.06
N ASP A 88 -3.33 12.78 3.05
CA ASP A 88 -3.59 13.60 4.23
C ASP A 88 -5.07 13.45 4.57
N LEU A 89 -5.37 13.13 5.83
CA LEU A 89 -6.74 12.90 6.26
C LEU A 89 -6.97 13.42 7.68
N ASN A 90 -8.05 14.17 7.86
CA ASN A 90 -8.67 14.42 9.15
C ASN A 90 -9.44 13.18 9.60
N VAL A 91 -8.83 12.40 10.49
CA VAL A 91 -9.41 11.15 11.02
C VAL A 91 -10.59 11.46 11.96
N TYR A 92 -10.57 12.62 12.62
CA TYR A 92 -11.66 13.02 13.50
C TYR A 92 -12.97 13.25 12.74
N SER A 93 -12.93 13.81 11.52
CA SER A 93 -14.13 14.03 10.70
C SER A 93 -14.83 12.73 10.28
N VAL A 94 -14.12 11.60 10.26
CA VAL A 94 -14.71 10.31 9.87
C VAL A 94 -15.22 9.48 11.05
N ARG A 95 -15.10 9.96 12.30
CA ARG A 95 -15.44 9.19 13.51
C ARG A 95 -16.89 8.70 13.61
N THR A 96 -17.81 9.39 12.93
CA THR A 96 -19.24 9.05 12.88
C THR A 96 -19.61 8.13 11.72
N ALA A 97 -18.65 7.83 10.83
CA ALA A 97 -18.90 6.92 9.73
C ALA A 97 -19.09 5.49 10.26
N GLN A 98 -20.05 4.77 9.67
CA GLN A 98 -20.31 3.39 10.02
C GLN A 98 -19.19 2.50 9.45
N PRO A 99 -18.50 1.70 10.26
CA PRO A 99 -17.56 0.72 9.76
C PRO A 99 -18.28 -0.38 8.96
N GLU A 100 -17.63 -0.88 7.92
CA GLU A 100 -18.11 -1.99 7.08
C GLU A 100 -16.95 -2.91 6.67
N ILE A 101 -17.24 -4.17 6.35
CA ILE A 101 -16.27 -5.06 5.73
C ILE A 101 -16.12 -4.66 4.26
N SER A 102 -14.90 -4.36 3.84
CA SER A 102 -14.61 -3.90 2.47
C SER A 102 -13.52 -4.74 1.80
N ALA A 103 -13.33 -4.48 0.50
CA ALA A 103 -12.37 -5.18 -0.34
C ALA A 103 -11.67 -4.20 -1.29
N LEU A 104 -10.55 -4.65 -1.85
CA LEU A 104 -9.93 -3.96 -2.98
C LEU A 104 -10.91 -3.89 -4.17
N PRO A 105 -10.76 -2.94 -5.10
CA PRO A 105 -11.67 -2.81 -6.24
C PRO A 105 -11.77 -4.08 -7.11
N ASN A 106 -10.75 -4.94 -7.11
CA ASN A 106 -10.77 -6.22 -7.82
C ASN A 106 -11.51 -7.35 -7.07
N GLY A 107 -11.91 -7.13 -5.82
CA GLY A 107 -12.62 -8.08 -4.96
C GLY A 107 -11.74 -8.85 -3.98
N ASP A 108 -10.42 -8.67 -4.01
CA ASP A 108 -9.52 -9.31 -3.05
C ASP A 108 -9.54 -8.58 -1.69
N ALA A 109 -9.15 -9.27 -0.62
CA ALA A 109 -9.08 -8.68 0.72
C ALA A 109 -8.10 -7.48 0.78
N LEU A 110 -8.35 -6.56 1.70
CA LEU A 110 -7.48 -5.41 1.91
C LEU A 110 -6.15 -5.87 2.55
N PRO A 111 -4.98 -5.48 2.01
CA PRO A 111 -3.69 -5.76 2.66
C PRO A 111 -3.65 -5.19 4.08
N LEU A 112 -3.03 -5.92 5.02
CA LEU A 112 -3.00 -5.64 6.47
C LEU A 112 -4.33 -5.75 7.20
N ILE A 113 -5.41 -5.33 6.57
CA ILE A 113 -6.72 -5.20 7.19
C ILE A 113 -7.52 -6.51 7.07
N GLY A 114 -7.33 -7.27 6.00
CA GLY A 114 -8.04 -8.52 5.77
C GLY A 114 -9.55 -8.33 5.60
N GLN A 115 -10.33 -8.94 6.51
CA GLN A 115 -11.80 -8.87 6.57
C GLN A 115 -12.30 -8.04 7.77
N ASN A 116 -11.42 -7.26 8.40
CA ASN A 116 -11.79 -6.39 9.51
C ASN A 116 -12.71 -5.25 9.04
N ASP A 117 -13.48 -4.70 9.99
CA ASP A 117 -14.31 -3.53 9.71
C ASP A 117 -13.44 -2.32 9.41
N VAL A 118 -13.82 -1.59 8.37
CA VAL A 118 -13.14 -0.37 7.95
C VAL A 118 -14.12 0.77 7.72
N ILE A 119 -13.66 1.98 8.01
CA ILE A 119 -14.29 3.18 7.50
C ILE A 119 -13.80 3.38 6.07
N VAL A 120 -14.74 3.38 5.12
CA VAL A 120 -14.47 3.60 3.69
C VAL A 120 -14.72 5.05 3.34
N VAL A 121 -13.68 5.75 2.90
CA VAL A 121 -13.75 7.18 2.54
C VAL A 121 -13.51 7.35 1.04
N PRO A 122 -14.58 7.57 0.24
CA PRO A 122 -14.43 7.82 -1.18
C PRO A 122 -13.79 9.20 -1.41
N VAL A 123 -12.75 9.25 -2.24
CA VAL A 123 -12.05 10.49 -2.62
C VAL A 123 -12.53 10.99 -3.98
N SER A 124 -12.83 10.04 -4.86
CA SER A 124 -13.44 10.28 -6.17
C SER A 124 -14.29 9.08 -6.53
N SER A 125 -14.82 9.02 -7.76
CA SER A 125 -15.62 7.87 -8.22
C SER A 125 -14.87 6.52 -8.24
N LYS A 126 -13.55 6.53 -7.99
CA LYS A 126 -12.66 5.35 -8.10
C LYS A 126 -11.58 5.24 -7.03
N ILE A 127 -11.12 6.35 -6.43
CA ILE A 127 -10.09 6.31 -5.39
C ILE A 127 -10.76 6.19 -4.03
N THR A 128 -10.25 5.27 -3.23
CA THR A 128 -10.82 4.96 -1.92
C THR A 128 -9.71 4.96 -0.87
N VAL A 129 -9.94 5.66 0.23
CA VAL A 129 -9.14 5.59 1.45
C VAL A 129 -9.86 4.69 2.45
N TYR A 130 -9.09 3.86 3.14
CA TYR A 130 -9.58 2.88 4.12
C TYR A 130 -8.94 3.16 5.46
N ILE A 131 -9.73 3.10 6.53
CA ILE A 131 -9.25 3.32 7.89
C ILE A 131 -9.78 2.18 8.74
N ALA A 132 -8.87 1.36 9.26
CA ALA A 132 -9.19 0.35 10.25
C ALA A 132 -8.68 0.86 11.60
N ILE A 133 -9.53 0.90 12.62
CA ILE A 133 -9.13 1.29 13.98
C ILE A 133 -9.84 0.35 14.96
N SER A 134 -9.06 -0.39 15.75
CA SER A 134 -9.56 -1.30 16.78
C SER A 134 -8.49 -1.51 17.84
N ASP A 135 -8.88 -1.47 19.11
CA ASP A 135 -8.06 -1.75 20.31
C ASP A 135 -6.53 -1.61 20.17
N GLY A 136 -6.05 -0.36 20.10
CA GLY A 136 -4.61 -0.06 20.02
C GLY A 136 -3.96 -0.30 18.65
N HIS A 137 -4.71 -0.84 17.69
CA HIS A 137 -4.33 -1.01 16.29
C HIS A 137 -5.02 0.01 15.38
N ALA A 138 -4.26 0.56 14.43
CA ALA A 138 -4.77 1.40 13.37
C ALA A 138 -4.03 1.11 12.06
N ALA A 139 -4.79 1.02 10.98
CA ALA A 139 -4.24 0.96 9.62
C ALA A 139 -4.87 2.03 8.74
N LEU A 140 -4.03 2.65 7.90
CA LEU A 140 -4.45 3.57 6.86
C LEU A 140 -4.11 2.98 5.50
N GLY A 141 -5.11 2.88 4.63
CA GLY A 141 -5.00 2.32 3.30
C GLY A 141 -5.49 3.29 2.24
N VAL A 142 -4.95 3.17 1.03
CA VAL A 142 -5.49 3.82 -0.17
C VAL A 142 -5.41 2.87 -1.35
N SER A 143 -6.47 2.85 -2.16
CA SER A 143 -6.48 2.18 -3.47
C SER A 143 -6.70 3.20 -4.58
N VAL A 144 -5.85 3.13 -5.60
CA VAL A 144 -5.84 4.07 -6.73
C VAL A 144 -5.93 3.29 -8.04
N PRO A 145 -7.11 3.25 -8.68
CA PRO A 145 -7.27 2.65 -9.99
C PRO A 145 -6.60 3.47 -11.09
N PHE A 146 -5.90 2.78 -11.99
CA PHE A 146 -5.25 3.40 -13.15
C PHE A 146 -5.70 2.73 -14.45
N LYS A 147 -6.21 3.53 -15.40
CA LYS A 147 -6.60 3.06 -16.73
C LYS A 147 -5.43 2.42 -17.48
N THR A 148 -4.20 2.89 -17.25
CA THR A 148 -2.99 2.30 -17.86
C THR A 148 -2.80 0.82 -17.49
N LEU A 149 -3.30 0.40 -16.32
CA LEU A 149 -3.22 -0.98 -15.83
C LEU A 149 -4.35 -1.88 -16.34
N ASP A 150 -5.39 -1.35 -17.00
CA ASP A 150 -6.47 -2.18 -17.55
C ASP A 150 -5.94 -3.23 -18.55
N LYS A 151 -4.92 -2.88 -19.35
CA LYS A 151 -4.25 -3.81 -20.27
C LYS A 151 -3.45 -4.90 -19.56
N VAL A 152 -3.00 -4.64 -18.34
CA VAL A 152 -2.34 -5.64 -17.49
C VAL A 152 -3.41 -6.60 -16.98
N GLY A 153 -4.50 -6.08 -16.43
CA GLY A 153 -5.62 -6.87 -15.92
C GLY A 153 -6.30 -7.76 -16.94
N GLU A 154 -6.48 -7.27 -18.18
CA GLU A 154 -7.01 -8.06 -19.29
C GLU A 154 -6.21 -9.35 -19.53
N LYS A 155 -4.88 -9.29 -19.39
CA LYS A 155 -3.97 -10.42 -19.64
C LYS A 155 -3.72 -11.30 -18.42
N VAL A 156 -3.71 -10.70 -17.24
CA VAL A 156 -3.41 -11.37 -15.97
C VAL A 156 -4.66 -12.04 -15.41
N GLY A 157 -5.79 -11.35 -15.45
CA GLY A 157 -7.00 -11.70 -14.71
C GLY A 157 -7.08 -11.02 -13.35
N GLN A 158 -7.94 -11.54 -12.48
CA GLN A 158 -8.02 -11.10 -11.09
C GLN A 158 -6.83 -11.63 -10.31
N ALA A 159 -6.05 -10.73 -9.70
CA ALA A 159 -4.93 -11.06 -8.84
C ALA A 159 -4.51 -9.85 -8.02
N SER A 160 -3.91 -10.09 -6.85
CA SER A 160 -3.25 -9.09 -6.03
C SER A 160 -1.82 -9.49 -5.73
N LEU A 161 -0.90 -8.52 -5.78
CA LEU A 161 0.51 -8.68 -5.43
C LEU A 161 0.91 -7.50 -4.54
N PHE A 162 0.97 -7.75 -3.23
CA PHE A 162 1.30 -6.79 -2.18
C PHE A 162 2.43 -7.34 -1.31
N PRO A 163 3.70 -7.14 -1.71
CA PRO A 163 4.83 -7.38 -0.82
C PRO A 163 4.75 -6.49 0.41
N MET A 164 5.13 -7.05 1.56
CA MET A 164 5.28 -6.31 2.80
C MET A 164 6.53 -5.42 2.73
N PHE A 165 6.47 -4.28 3.40
CA PHE A 165 7.61 -3.43 3.69
C PHE A 165 7.67 -3.12 5.20
N ASN A 166 8.87 -2.80 5.66
CA ASN A 166 9.09 -2.21 6.97
C ASN A 166 10.15 -1.12 6.78
N MET A 167 9.74 0.14 6.85
CA MET A 167 10.59 1.31 6.62
C MET A 167 10.23 2.41 7.61
N ASN A 168 11.24 3.04 8.22
CA ASN A 168 11.04 4.08 9.24
C ASN A 168 10.07 3.68 10.37
N ASN A 169 10.13 2.42 10.82
CA ASN A 169 9.23 1.84 11.83
C ASN A 169 7.74 1.82 11.43
N VAL A 170 7.45 1.97 10.14
CA VAL A 170 6.13 1.78 9.55
C VAL A 170 6.14 0.44 8.83
N VAL A 171 5.32 -0.48 9.33
CA VAL A 171 5.06 -1.76 8.66
C VAL A 171 3.89 -1.57 7.72
N GLY A 172 3.98 -2.12 6.51
CA GLY A 172 2.84 -2.09 5.63
C GLY A 172 2.98 -2.95 4.40
N ALA A 173 2.06 -2.77 3.46
CA ALA A 173 2.04 -3.48 2.19
C ALA A 173 1.70 -2.50 1.07
N ALA A 174 2.46 -2.54 -0.01
CA ALA A 174 2.11 -1.80 -1.21
C ALA A 174 2.35 -2.63 -2.45
N GLY A 175 1.49 -2.44 -3.43
CA GLY A 175 1.37 -3.40 -4.48
C GLY A 175 0.35 -3.02 -5.51
N LEU A 176 0.03 -3.99 -6.34
CA LEU A 176 -0.95 -3.84 -7.40
C LEU A 176 -2.06 -4.86 -7.25
N TYR A 177 -3.24 -4.45 -7.68
CA TYR A 177 -4.38 -5.31 -7.87
C TYR A 177 -4.83 -5.23 -9.32
N THR A 178 -5.21 -6.38 -9.88
CA THR A 178 -5.70 -6.49 -11.24
C THR A 178 -7.02 -7.24 -11.30
N SER A 179 -7.75 -7.04 -12.39
CA SER A 179 -8.99 -7.70 -12.77
C SER A 179 -9.17 -7.63 -14.29
N LYS A 180 -9.94 -8.57 -14.86
CA LYS A 180 -10.37 -8.48 -16.28
C LYS A 180 -11.31 -7.30 -16.53
N THR A 181 -11.97 -6.80 -15.48
CA THR A 181 -12.90 -5.68 -15.59
C THR A 181 -12.14 -4.36 -15.57
N ALA A 182 -12.37 -3.53 -16.58
CA ALA A 182 -11.77 -2.21 -16.66
C ALA A 182 -12.13 -1.36 -15.42
N GLY A 183 -11.13 -0.72 -14.81
CA GLY A 183 -11.30 0.16 -13.65
C GLY A 183 -11.19 -0.53 -12.30
N LYS A 184 -10.93 -1.84 -12.31
CA LYS A 184 -10.61 -2.66 -11.14
C LYS A 184 -9.12 -3.05 -11.15
N ASN A 185 -8.28 -2.17 -11.68
CA ASN A 185 -6.83 -2.34 -11.82
C ASN A 185 -6.12 -1.11 -11.26
N GLY A 186 -5.17 -1.28 -10.35
CA GLY A 186 -4.59 -0.14 -9.64
C GLY A 186 -3.39 -0.48 -8.77
N PHE A 187 -2.92 0.55 -8.07
CA PHE A 187 -1.96 0.41 -6.98
C PHE A 187 -2.69 0.61 -5.64
N GLY A 188 -2.23 -0.11 -4.62
CA GLY A 188 -2.65 0.15 -3.26
C GLY A 188 -1.44 0.34 -2.34
N LEU A 189 -1.64 1.11 -1.29
CA LEU A 189 -0.69 1.34 -0.21
C LEU A 189 -1.45 1.24 1.10
N PHE A 190 -0.99 0.37 1.98
CA PHE A 190 -1.57 0.11 3.30
C PHE A 190 -0.43 0.17 4.31
N ALA A 191 -0.64 0.86 5.41
CA ALA A 191 0.33 0.98 6.47
C ALA A 191 -0.34 0.79 7.83
N ASP A 192 0.33 0.06 8.71
CA ASP A 192 0.09 0.09 10.14
C ASP A 192 0.58 1.44 10.67
N VAL A 193 -0.36 2.22 11.20
CA VAL A 193 -0.12 3.54 11.78
C VAL A 193 -0.24 3.52 13.31
N SER A 194 -0.38 2.34 13.91
CA SER A 194 -0.51 2.17 15.36
C SER A 194 0.70 2.74 16.10
N SER A 195 1.91 2.45 15.61
CA SER A 195 3.16 2.85 16.27
C SER A 195 3.39 4.36 16.30
N VAL A 196 2.74 5.11 15.41
CA VAL A 196 2.85 6.57 15.35
C VAL A 196 1.72 7.28 16.07
N LEU A 197 0.58 6.61 16.31
CA LEU A 197 -0.53 7.14 17.08
C LEU A 197 -0.35 6.81 18.56
N ASN A 198 -0.32 7.82 19.43
CA ASN A 198 -0.30 7.57 20.87
C ASN A 198 -1.72 7.31 21.41
N ASN A 199 -1.82 6.72 22.60
CA ASN A 199 -3.11 6.39 23.23
C ASN A 199 -4.03 7.60 23.40
N ASP A 200 -3.48 8.79 23.61
CA ASP A 200 -4.27 10.01 23.76
C ASP A 200 -4.87 10.46 22.42
N MET A 201 -4.17 10.23 21.32
CA MET A 201 -4.66 10.49 19.96
C MET A 201 -5.77 9.52 19.59
N PHE A 202 -5.66 8.23 19.95
CA PHE A 202 -6.74 7.26 19.81
C PHE A 202 -8.01 7.71 20.57
N LYS A 203 -7.84 8.17 21.82
CA LYS A 203 -8.95 8.72 22.62
C LYS A 203 -9.54 9.99 22.01
N ALA A 204 -8.70 10.88 21.46
CA ALA A 204 -9.12 12.13 20.86
C ALA A 204 -9.99 11.94 19.61
N VAL A 205 -9.83 10.83 18.86
CA VAL A 205 -10.71 10.54 17.73
C VAL A 205 -12.14 10.22 18.18
N GLY A 206 -12.35 9.90 19.46
CA GLY A 206 -13.69 9.58 20.00
C GLY A 206 -14.33 8.38 19.30
N LEU A 207 -13.53 7.54 18.64
CA LEU A 207 -13.97 6.29 18.05
C LEU A 207 -14.39 5.41 19.21
N ARG A 208 -15.71 5.23 19.33
CA ARG A 208 -16.33 4.47 20.41
C ARG A 208 -15.63 3.12 20.52
N GLY A 209 -15.27 2.72 21.75
CA GLY A 209 -14.80 1.37 22.09
C GLY A 209 -15.85 0.27 21.88
N ASP A 210 -16.84 0.52 21.02
CA ASP A 210 -17.94 -0.38 20.67
C ASP A 210 -17.61 -1.21 19.41
N ILE A 211 -16.45 -0.99 18.77
CA ILE A 211 -15.87 -1.93 17.80
C ILE A 211 -15.30 -3.11 18.62
N GLN A 212 -16.20 -3.94 19.17
CA GLN A 212 -15.92 -4.94 20.21
C GLN A 212 -15.32 -6.26 19.72
N ALA A 213 -14.80 -6.32 18.50
CA ALA A 213 -14.00 -7.45 18.06
C ALA A 213 -12.52 -7.04 18.09
N GLU A 214 -11.69 -7.80 18.82
CA GLU A 214 -10.24 -7.72 18.67
C GLU A 214 -9.91 -7.94 17.18
N GLN A 215 -9.56 -6.86 16.49
CA GLN A 215 -9.16 -6.93 15.08
C GLN A 215 -7.64 -6.98 15.05
N HIS A 216 -7.11 -8.10 14.60
CA HIS A 216 -5.68 -8.23 14.36
C HIS A 216 -5.36 -7.81 12.93
N LEU A 217 -4.29 -7.02 12.76
CA LEU A 217 -3.72 -6.76 11.45
C LEU A 217 -3.00 -8.01 10.94
N ASP A 218 -3.20 -8.34 9.66
CA ASP A 218 -2.55 -9.44 8.97
C ASP A 218 -1.27 -8.98 8.28
N TYR A 219 -0.13 -9.33 8.87
CA TYR A 219 1.21 -8.97 8.35
C TYR A 219 1.74 -9.95 7.30
N SER A 220 0.88 -10.77 6.70
CA SER A 220 1.27 -11.67 5.61
C SER A 220 1.31 -10.95 4.26
N SER A 221 2.29 -11.30 3.42
CA SER A 221 2.36 -10.78 2.06
C SER A 221 1.29 -11.44 1.18
N ILE A 222 0.55 -10.64 0.41
CA ILE A 222 -0.41 -11.16 -0.58
C ILE A 222 0.34 -11.38 -1.89
N ALA A 223 0.47 -12.63 -2.33
CA ALA A 223 1.10 -12.97 -3.60
C ALA A 223 0.24 -13.97 -4.37
N PRO A 224 0.06 -13.79 -5.69
CA PRO A 224 -0.69 -14.74 -6.50
C PRO A 224 0.19 -15.95 -6.83
N ALA A 225 -0.39 -16.98 -7.45
CA ALA A 225 0.41 -18.11 -7.95
C ALA A 225 1.58 -17.63 -8.85
N ARG A 226 2.75 -18.26 -8.73
CA ARG A 226 3.99 -17.88 -9.43
C ARG A 226 3.84 -17.64 -10.93
N ARG A 227 2.95 -18.39 -11.59
CA ARG A 227 2.63 -18.20 -13.03
C ARG A 227 1.95 -16.85 -13.29
N THR A 228 1.02 -16.45 -12.43
CA THR A 228 0.30 -15.18 -12.47
C THR A 228 1.22 -14.01 -12.12
N GLU A 229 2.03 -14.16 -11.07
CA GLU A 229 3.05 -13.17 -10.71
C GLU A 229 4.02 -12.89 -11.86
N ARG A 230 4.52 -13.95 -12.53
CA ARG A 230 5.37 -13.80 -13.73
C ARG A 230 4.66 -13.05 -14.87
N LYS A 231 3.35 -13.21 -15.04
CA LYS A 231 2.57 -12.46 -16.04
C LYS A 231 2.47 -10.98 -15.66
N ILE A 232 2.17 -10.69 -14.39
CA ILE A 232 2.15 -9.32 -13.84
C ILE A 232 3.51 -8.66 -14.11
N ASN A 233 4.59 -9.27 -13.65
CA ASN A 233 5.95 -8.74 -13.80
C ASN A 233 6.31 -8.50 -15.27
N ARG A 234 5.96 -9.44 -16.17
CA ARG A 234 6.20 -9.29 -17.61
C ARG A 234 5.47 -8.06 -18.19
N GLU A 235 4.22 -7.83 -17.82
CA GLU A 235 3.47 -6.68 -18.33
C GLU A 235 3.94 -5.36 -17.70
N LEU A 236 4.30 -5.35 -16.42
CA LEU A 236 4.94 -4.18 -15.78
C LEU A 236 6.27 -3.84 -16.45
N ILE A 237 7.10 -4.83 -16.78
CA ILE A 237 8.37 -4.62 -17.51
C ILE A 237 8.11 -3.95 -18.87
N LYS A 238 7.03 -4.31 -19.58
CA LYS A 238 6.68 -3.67 -20.85
C LYS A 238 6.29 -2.20 -20.66
N LEU A 239 5.54 -1.88 -19.59
CA LEU A 239 5.18 -0.51 -19.26
C LEU A 239 6.42 0.31 -18.85
N ASN A 240 7.30 -0.28 -18.02
CA ASN A 240 8.56 0.31 -17.60
C ASN A 240 9.49 0.65 -18.77
N ARG A 241 9.66 -0.29 -19.71
CA ARG A 241 10.48 -0.05 -20.93
C ARG A 241 9.96 1.12 -21.77
N ARG A 242 8.66 1.40 -21.71
CA ARG A 242 8.01 2.49 -22.42
C ARG A 242 7.92 3.78 -21.60
N ARG A 243 8.42 3.76 -20.35
CA ARG A 243 8.28 4.87 -19.39
C ARG A 243 6.84 5.37 -19.29
N ALA A 244 5.90 4.41 -19.21
CA ALA A 244 4.49 4.72 -19.34
C ALA A 244 4.00 5.61 -18.19
N GLN A 245 3.29 6.68 -18.53
CA GLN A 245 2.57 7.48 -17.56
C GLN A 245 1.27 6.76 -17.14
N LEU A 246 1.09 6.62 -15.83
CA LEU A 246 -0.13 6.14 -15.22
C LEU A 246 -1.21 7.20 -15.34
N LYS A 247 -2.35 6.81 -15.90
CA LYS A 247 -3.50 7.69 -16.10
C LYS A 247 -4.60 7.28 -15.13
N LEU A 248 -5.09 8.23 -14.34
CA LEU A 248 -6.31 8.03 -13.56
C LEU A 248 -7.47 7.68 -14.49
N ARG A 249 -8.46 7.03 -13.91
CA ARG A 249 -9.71 6.72 -14.60
C ARG A 249 -10.69 7.86 -14.49
#